data_AF-A0A0J5K5D5-F1
#
_entry.id   AF-A0A0J5K5D5-F1
#
_cell.length_a   1.000
_cell.length_b   1.000
_cell.length_c   1.000
_cell.angle_alpha   90.00
_cell.angle_beta   90.00
_cell.angle_gamma   90.00
#
_symmetry.space_group_name_H-M   'P 1'
#
loop_
_entity.id
_entity.type
_entity.pdbx_description
1 polymer ?
#
loop_
_entity_poly.entity_id
_entity_poly.type
_entity_poly.pdbx_seq_one_letter_code
_entity_poly.pdbx_strand_id
1 'polypeptide(L)' 'AESFFHSLKVECIHGECLISRDDMRTVVFNYIECDYNRWRRHSACGGLSPEQFEKKNLA' A
#
# COMPACT_ATOMS: atom_id res chain seq x y z
N ALA A 1 0.68 -15.58 -1.99
CA ALA A 1 1.06 -14.24 -1.48
C ALA A 1 0.49 -13.21 -2.45
N GLU A 2 -0.20 -12.17 -1.96
CA GLU A 2 -0.44 -11.00 -2.79
C GLU A 2 0.89 -10.31 -3.08
N SER A 3 1.10 -9.85 -4.32
CA SER A 3 2.33 -9.15 -4.69
C SER A 3 2.12 -7.65 -4.53
N PHE A 4 2.79 -7.03 -3.54
CA PHE A 4 2.78 -5.58 -3.33
C PHE A 4 3.02 -4.81 -4.63
N PHE A 5 4.05 -5.20 -5.41
CA PHE A 5 4.39 -4.51 -6.65
C PHE A 5 3.35 -4.68 -7.75
N HIS A 6 2.54 -5.73 -7.72
CA HIS A 6 1.42 -5.86 -8.64
C HIS A 6 0.32 -4.86 -8.27
N SER A 7 -0.10 -4.84 -7.00
CA SER A 7 -1.09 -3.89 -6.47
C SER A 7 -0.67 -2.44 -6.70
N LEU A 8 0.58 -2.08 -6.36
CA LEU A 8 1.12 -0.74 -6.59
C LEU A 8 1.01 -0.33 -8.07
N LYS A 9 1.41 -1.21 -8.99
CA LYS A 9 1.36 -0.88 -10.42
C LYS A 9 -0.08 -0.70 -10.92
N VAL A 10 -1.00 -1.57 -10.52
CA VAL A 10 -2.37 -1.59 -11.03
C VAL A 10 -3.23 -0.49 -10.39
N GLU A 11 -3.07 -0.26 -9.10
CA GLU A 11 -3.96 0.64 -8.33
C GLU A 11 -3.43 2.06 -8.25
N CYS A 12 -2.10 2.25 -8.24
CA CYS A 12 -1.48 3.56 -8.01
C CYS A 12 -0.79 4.14 -9.25
N ILE A 13 -0.27 3.31 -10.16
CA ILE A 13 0.51 3.78 -11.32
C ILE A 13 -0.28 3.69 -12.62
N HIS A 14 -1.11 2.67 -12.78
CA HIS A 14 -1.78 2.41 -14.05
C HIS A 14 -2.89 3.44 -14.31
N GLY A 15 -2.71 4.26 -15.36
CA GLY A 15 -3.65 5.29 -15.77
C GLY A 15 -3.35 6.68 -15.22
N GLU A 16 -2.40 6.80 -14.30
CA GLU A 16 -1.98 8.09 -13.73
C GLU A 16 -0.92 8.79 -14.60
N CYS A 17 -1.04 10.11 -14.75
CA CYS A 17 -0.04 10.92 -15.46
C CYS A 17 1.02 11.43 -14.45
N LEU A 18 2.01 10.59 -14.16
CA LEU A 18 3.12 10.94 -13.29
C LEU A 18 4.21 11.66 -14.09
N ILE A 19 4.25 12.98 -13.99
CA ILE A 19 5.08 13.86 -14.82
C ILE A 19 6.51 13.94 -14.28
N SER A 20 6.67 14.07 -12.96
CA SER A 20 7.97 14.18 -12.29
C SER A 20 8.25 12.98 -11.38
N ARG A 21 9.54 12.74 -11.14
CA ARG A 21 10.00 11.82 -10.11
C ARG A 21 9.56 12.26 -8.72
N ASP A 22 9.42 13.56 -8.48
CA ASP A 22 8.94 14.08 -7.19
C ASP A 22 7.46 13.76 -6.97
N ASP A 23 6.62 14.00 -7.98
CA ASP A 23 5.20 13.61 -7.97
C ASP A 23 5.06 12.10 -7.72
N MET A 24 5.85 11.28 -8.43
CA MET A 24 5.82 9.84 -8.25
C MET A 24 6.21 9.41 -6.82
N ARG A 25 7.18 10.08 -6.20
CA ARG A 25 7.54 9.80 -4.79
C ARG A 25 6.40 10.13 -3.86
N THR A 26 5.75 11.27 -4.05
CA THR A 26 4.62 11.71 -3.22
C THR A 26 3.43 10.76 -3.36
N VAL A 27 3.07 10.40 -4.58
CA VAL A 27 1.95 9.49 -4.87
C VAL A 27 2.21 8.09 -4.29
N VAL A 28 3.40 7.53 -4.52
CA VAL A 28 3.77 6.21 -3.96
C VAL A 28 3.81 6.24 -2.43
N PHE A 29 4.34 7.30 -1.83
CA PHE A 29 4.36 7.45 -0.38
C PHE A 29 2.94 7.49 0.20
N ASN A 30 2.05 8.27 -0.41
CA ASN A 30 0.66 8.36 0.01
C ASN A 30 -0.04 7.00 -0.10
N TYR A 31 0.11 6.30 -1.23
CA TYR A 31 -0.46 4.98 -1.42
C TYR A 31 0.04 3.97 -0.36
N ILE A 32 1.33 3.99 -0.01
CA ILE A 32 1.88 3.07 1.01
C ILE A 32 1.31 3.39 2.38
N GLU A 33 1.37 4.65 2.82
CA GLU A 33 1.06 5.03 4.20
C GLU A 33 -0.45 5.16 4.47
N CYS A 34 -1.19 5.71 3.51
CA CYS A 34 -2.59 6.05 3.70
C CYS A 34 -3.53 4.94 3.24
N ASP A 35 -3.20 4.21 2.17
CA ASP A 35 -4.06 3.17 1.61
C ASP A 35 -3.58 1.76 2.00
N TYR A 36 -2.34 1.42 1.63
CA TYR A 36 -1.82 0.07 1.76
C TYR A 36 -1.68 -0.34 3.23
N ASN A 37 -0.85 0.37 4.00
CA ASN A 37 -0.55 0.01 5.38
C ASN A 37 -1.79 0.11 6.30
N ARG A 38 -2.67 1.08 6.04
CA ARG A 38 -3.81 1.36 6.91
C ARG A 38 -5.02 0.48 6.60
N TRP A 39 -5.35 0.26 5.33
CA TRP A 39 -6.64 -0.33 4.94
C TRP A 39 -6.54 -1.64 4.16
N ARG A 40 -5.45 -1.92 3.45
CA ARG A 40 -5.31 -3.14 2.63
C ARG A 40 -5.36 -4.37 3.52
N ARG A 41 -6.32 -5.27 3.30
CA ARG A 41 -6.43 -6.51 4.05
C ARG A 41 -5.55 -7.58 3.42
N HIS A 42 -4.72 -8.26 4.23
CA HIS A 42 -3.90 -9.38 3.77
C HIS A 42 -4.38 -10.70 4.33
N SER A 43 -4.54 -11.70 3.47
CA SER A 43 -4.86 -13.07 3.88
C SER A 43 -3.80 -13.64 4.84
N ALA A 44 -2.52 -13.31 4.61
CA ALA A 44 -1.40 -13.68 5.49
C ALA A 44 -1.50 -13.06 6.89
N CYS A 45 -2.12 -11.88 7.01
CA CYS A 45 -2.36 -11.20 8.29
C CYS A 45 -3.72 -11.56 8.91
N GLY A 46 -4.34 -12.67 8.48
CA GLY A 46 -5.67 -13.06 8.95
C GLY A 46 -6.78 -12.10 8.51
N GLY A 47 -6.57 -11.39 7.40
CA GLY A 47 -7.48 -10.36 6.89
C GLY A 47 -7.32 -9.00 7.57
N LEU A 48 -6.31 -8.80 8.40
CA LEU A 48 -5.97 -7.49 8.95
C LEU A 48 -5.14 -6.69 7.96
N SER A 49 -5.14 -5.35 8.12
CA SER A 49 -4.14 -4.51 7.46
C SER A 49 -2.78 -4.61 8.13
N PRO A 50 -1.69 -4.24 7.43
CA PRO A 50 -0.35 -4.25 8.00
C PRO A 50 -0.29 -3.50 9.34
N GLU A 51 -0.84 -2.29 9.40
CA GLU A 51 -0.86 -1.47 10.63
C GLU A 51 -1.66 -2.16 11.75
N GLN A 52 -2.82 -2.75 11.44
CA GLN A 52 -3.64 -3.46 12.42
C GLN A 52 -2.95 -4.73 12.93
N PHE A 53 -2.27 -5.44 12.04
CA PHE A 53 -1.51 -6.63 12.38
C PHE A 53 -0.35 -6.27 13.31
N GLU A 54 0.44 -5.25 12.98
CA GLU A 54 1.53 -4.79 13.85
C GLU A 54 1.03 -4.33 15.22
N LYS A 55 -0.04 -3.53 15.28
CA LYS A 55 -0.66 -3.09 16.54
C LYS A 55 -1.11 -4.27 17.42
N LYS A 56 -1.56 -5.37 16.82
CA LYS A 56 -2.00 -6.56 17.56
C LYS A 56 -0.82 -7.43 18.04
N ASN A 57 0.31 -7.42 17.34
CA ASN A 57 1.51 -8.15 17.74
C ASN A 57 2.41 -7.36 18.71
N LEU A 58 2.25 -6.04 18.78
CA LEU A 58 2.92 -5.16 19.75
C LEU A 58 2.21 -5.10 21.12
N ALA A 59 1.10 -5.83 21.30
CA ALA A 59 0.36 -5.98 22.56
C ALA A 59 0.73 -7.30 23.24
#